data_AF-R4X8L3-F1
#
_entry.id   AF-R4X8L3-F1
#
_cell.length_a   1.000
_cell.length_b   1.000
_cell.length_c   1.000
_cell.angle_alpha   90.00
_cell.angle_beta   90.00
_cell.angle_gamma   90.00
#
_symmetry.space_group_name_H-M   'P 1'
#
loop_
_entity.id
_entity.type
_entity.pdbx_description
1 polymer ?
#
loop_
_entity_poly.entity_id
_entity_poly.type
_entity_poly.pdbx_seq_one_letter_code
_entity_poly.pdbx_strand_id
1 'polypeptide(L)'
;MADQALAARSAQLEQAKALVEADASYFPQIVVGVLPVFDDPFVELRRWVADFVLLAMSSRKLGTEDKQELALKCLEKLSDSTANEQDITTAKSFIQITTIIYPIVFRHVANNPQSMKLWKNLSDLKSAILRFWDAEGEGLRICCVKFAQRVITAQSLGSKDPRLANKEDVSLNIVIADHPLLIERDLNAEAQALLDRIILVLQERPAYANPSALPWSVAADNLIVIRYSW
;
A
#
# COMPACT_ATOMS: atom_id res chain seq x y z
N MET A 1 -19.43 21.75 20.96
CA MET A 1 -18.72 22.60 19.97
C MET A 1 -17.84 21.77 19.06
N ALA A 2 -17.00 20.85 19.56
CA ALA A 2 -16.20 19.94 18.73
C ALA A 2 -17.03 19.10 17.76
N ASP A 3 -18.15 18.52 18.22
CA ASP A 3 -19.04 17.70 17.38
C ASP A 3 -19.67 18.48 16.21
N GLN A 4 -19.99 19.75 16.43
CA GLN A 4 -20.52 20.63 15.37
C GLN A 4 -19.45 20.97 14.33
N ALA A 5 -18.20 21.19 14.76
CA ALA A 5 -17.08 21.43 13.87
C ALA A 5 -16.76 20.18 13.03
N LEU A 6 -16.78 18.99 13.65
CA LEU A 6 -16.61 17.71 12.96
C LEU A 6 -17.72 17.49 11.91
N ALA A 7 -18.98 17.71 12.27
CA ALA A 7 -20.12 17.54 11.37
C ALA A 7 -20.04 18.49 10.16
N ALA A 8 -19.71 19.76 10.39
CA ALA A 8 -19.57 20.74 9.31
C ALA A 8 -18.45 20.36 8.32
N ARG A 9 -17.30 19.91 8.84
CA ARG A 9 -16.15 19.50 8.01
C ARG A 9 -16.43 18.19 7.27
N SER A 10 -17.08 17.23 7.92
CA SER A 10 -17.50 15.98 7.27
C SER A 10 -18.46 16.27 6.10
N ALA A 11 -19.40 17.20 6.29
CA ALA A 11 -20.30 17.62 5.22
C ALA A 11 -19.57 18.27 4.04
N GLN A 12 -18.51 19.07 4.29
CA GLN A 12 -17.67 19.64 3.24
C GLN A 12 -16.92 18.57 2.44
N LEU A 13 -16.40 17.54 3.13
CA LEU A 13 -15.72 16.41 2.49
C LEU A 13 -16.70 15.61 1.60
N GLU A 14 -17.91 15.34 2.08
CA GLU A 14 -18.95 14.67 1.28
C GLU A 14 -19.36 15.49 0.05
N GLN A 15 -19.44 16.82 0.17
CA GLN A 15 -19.68 17.68 -1.00
C GLN A 15 -18.54 17.58 -2.02
N ALA A 16 -17.28 17.55 -1.57
CA ALA A 16 -16.14 17.37 -2.45
C ALA A 16 -16.20 16.01 -3.18
N LYS A 17 -16.57 14.93 -2.48
CA LYS A 17 -16.77 13.61 -3.09
C LYS A 17 -17.90 13.61 -4.13
N ALA A 18 -19.02 14.27 -3.85
CA ALA A 18 -20.13 14.36 -4.78
C ALA A 18 -19.74 15.04 -6.12
N LEU A 19 -18.84 16.04 -6.08
CA LEU A 19 -18.31 16.67 -7.29
C LEU A 19 -17.55 15.66 -8.17
N VAL A 20 -16.75 14.79 -7.54
CA VAL A 20 -15.97 13.77 -8.26
C VAL A 20 -16.84 12.63 -8.79
N GLU A 21 -17.91 12.29 -8.08
CA GLU A 21 -18.89 11.32 -8.54
C GLU A 21 -19.61 11.82 -9.81
N ALA A 22 -19.88 13.12 -9.89
CA ALA A 22 -20.43 13.77 -11.08
C ALA A 22 -19.40 13.87 -12.22
N ASP A 23 -18.18 14.30 -11.91
CA ASP A 23 -17.09 14.37 -12.88
C ASP A 23 -15.73 13.99 -12.25
N ALA A 24 -15.15 12.91 -12.75
CA ALA A 24 -13.87 12.39 -12.27
C ALA A 24 -12.68 13.32 -12.60
N SER A 25 -12.83 14.30 -13.49
CA SER A 25 -11.80 15.29 -13.80
C SER A 25 -11.40 16.13 -12.57
N TYR A 26 -12.26 16.21 -11.55
CA TYR A 26 -11.98 16.92 -10.31
C TYR A 26 -11.08 16.16 -9.32
N PHE A 27 -10.79 14.86 -9.55
CA PHE A 27 -9.95 14.07 -8.65
C PHE A 27 -8.61 14.75 -8.32
N PRO A 28 -7.79 15.20 -9.30
CA PRO A 28 -6.47 15.77 -9.00
C PRO A 28 -6.53 16.98 -8.07
N GLN A 29 -7.44 17.91 -8.36
CA GLN A 29 -7.59 19.13 -7.56
C GLN A 29 -8.07 18.82 -6.15
N ILE A 30 -9.07 17.96 -6.01
CA ILE A 30 -9.68 17.65 -4.71
C ILE A 30 -8.72 16.84 -3.85
N VAL A 31 -8.04 15.82 -4.41
CA VAL A 31 -7.02 15.04 -3.68
C VAL A 31 -5.96 15.95 -3.09
N VAL A 32 -5.38 16.86 -3.89
CA VAL A 32 -4.36 17.81 -3.40
C VAL A 32 -4.93 18.72 -2.30
N GLY A 33 -6.17 19.18 -2.45
CA GLY A 33 -6.84 20.05 -1.47
C GLY A 33 -7.10 19.38 -0.12
N VAL A 34 -7.32 18.06 -0.09
CA VAL A 34 -7.62 17.33 1.16
C VAL A 34 -6.39 16.75 1.85
N LEU A 35 -5.21 16.72 1.22
CA LEU A 35 -3.97 16.18 1.82
C LEU A 35 -3.64 16.73 3.23
N PRO A 36 -3.83 18.02 3.56
CA PRO A 36 -3.57 18.51 4.90
C PRO A 36 -4.37 17.79 6.00
N VAL A 37 -5.52 17.21 5.67
CA VAL A 37 -6.43 16.50 6.58
C VAL A 37 -5.90 15.10 6.96
N PHE A 38 -4.83 14.61 6.33
CA PHE A 38 -4.15 13.39 6.79
C PHE A 38 -3.60 13.49 8.22
N ASP A 39 -3.35 14.69 8.74
CA ASP A 39 -2.90 14.91 10.13
C ASP A 39 -3.99 15.56 10.99
N ASP A 40 -5.26 15.39 10.61
CA ASP A 40 -6.35 16.01 11.34
C ASP A 40 -6.49 15.42 12.76
N PRO A 41 -6.80 16.24 13.79
CA PRO A 41 -7.06 15.71 15.13
C PRO A 41 -8.23 14.73 15.17
N PHE A 42 -9.23 14.87 14.30
CA PHE A 42 -10.37 13.96 14.24
C PHE A 42 -10.04 12.73 13.39
N VAL A 43 -10.02 11.55 14.02
CA VAL A 43 -9.71 10.27 13.35
C VAL A 43 -10.70 9.98 12.22
N GLU A 44 -11.97 10.36 12.39
CA GLU A 44 -13.03 10.20 11.39
C GLU A 44 -12.69 10.93 10.08
N LEU A 45 -12.12 12.14 10.18
CA LEU A 45 -11.72 12.91 9.00
C LEU A 45 -10.47 12.30 8.35
N ARG A 46 -9.50 11.84 9.15
CA ARG A 46 -8.32 11.13 8.63
C ARG A 46 -8.70 9.87 7.85
N ARG A 47 -9.56 9.04 8.42
CA ARG A 47 -10.08 7.81 7.79
C ARG A 47 -10.77 8.13 6.46
N TRP A 48 -11.69 9.11 6.48
CA TRP A 48 -12.41 9.52 5.28
C TRP A 48 -11.46 9.96 4.16
N VAL A 49 -10.48 10.80 4.48
CA VAL A 49 -9.56 11.33 3.47
C VAL A 49 -8.61 10.25 2.97
N ALA A 50 -8.14 9.35 3.83
CA ALA A 50 -7.35 8.20 3.42
C ALA A 50 -8.14 7.29 2.46
N ASP A 51 -9.40 7.00 2.77
CA ASP A 51 -10.27 6.18 1.90
C ASP A 51 -10.59 6.88 0.58
N PHE A 52 -10.81 8.19 0.60
CA PHE A 52 -11.05 8.98 -0.60
C PHE A 52 -9.82 9.04 -1.52
N VAL A 53 -8.62 9.26 -0.97
CA VAL A 53 -7.37 9.24 -1.75
C VAL A 53 -7.11 7.84 -2.30
N LEU A 54 -7.36 6.78 -1.52
CA LEU A 54 -7.28 5.41 -1.99
C LEU A 54 -8.24 5.15 -3.16
N LEU A 55 -9.49 5.62 -3.06
CA LEU A 55 -10.48 5.54 -4.14
C LEU A 55 -9.98 6.25 -5.40
N ALA A 56 -9.44 7.47 -5.27
CA ALA A 56 -8.90 8.25 -6.38
C ALA A 56 -7.77 7.52 -7.10
N MET A 57 -6.77 7.03 -6.35
CA MET A 57 -5.63 6.31 -6.90
C MET A 57 -6.02 4.96 -7.54
N SER A 58 -7.06 4.31 -7.01
CA SER A 58 -7.60 3.06 -7.52
C SER A 58 -8.56 3.24 -8.71
N SER A 59 -9.06 4.46 -8.94
CA SER A 59 -10.04 4.75 -9.98
C SER A 59 -9.47 4.50 -11.38
N ARG A 60 -10.24 3.84 -12.25
CA ARG A 60 -9.92 3.70 -13.68
C ARG A 60 -10.27 4.94 -14.49
N LYS A 61 -11.03 5.88 -13.92
CA LYS A 61 -11.40 7.14 -14.57
C LYS A 61 -10.26 8.16 -14.59
N LEU A 62 -9.27 7.96 -13.71
CA LEU A 62 -8.11 8.84 -13.59
C LEU A 62 -6.98 8.34 -14.49
N GLY A 63 -6.42 9.22 -15.33
CA GLY A 63 -5.37 8.88 -16.27
C GLY A 63 -4.05 8.52 -15.59
N THR A 64 -3.16 7.83 -16.31
CA THR A 64 -1.85 7.44 -15.78
C THR A 64 -0.97 8.65 -15.43
N GLU A 65 -1.04 9.72 -16.22
CA GLU A 65 -0.29 10.96 -15.99
C GLU A 65 -0.76 11.66 -14.71
N ASP A 66 -2.07 11.84 -14.54
CA ASP A 66 -2.65 12.40 -13.32
C ASP A 66 -2.30 11.57 -12.08
N LYS A 67 -2.33 10.24 -12.18
CA LYS A 67 -1.90 9.35 -11.09
C LYS A 67 -0.44 9.51 -10.76
N GLN A 68 0.42 9.71 -11.76
CA GLN A 68 1.83 9.98 -11.52
C GLN A 68 2.02 11.32 -10.81
N GLU A 69 1.37 12.38 -11.28
CA GLU A 69 1.46 13.69 -10.64
C GLU A 69 0.95 13.65 -9.19
N LEU A 70 -0.20 13.01 -8.96
CA LEU A 70 -0.75 12.83 -7.62
C LEU A 70 0.16 11.99 -6.72
N ALA A 71 0.72 10.88 -7.22
CA ALA A 71 1.64 10.05 -6.47
C ALA A 71 2.85 10.87 -5.96
N LEU A 72 3.41 11.73 -6.80
CA LEU A 72 4.54 12.60 -6.45
C LEU A 72 4.14 13.65 -5.41
N LYS A 73 2.96 14.27 -5.56
CA LYS A 73 2.44 15.29 -4.61
C LYS A 73 2.07 14.70 -3.25
N CYS A 74 1.53 13.48 -3.22
CA CYS A 74 1.09 12.84 -1.98
C CYS A 74 2.25 12.27 -1.16
N LEU A 75 3.38 11.93 -1.79
CA LEU A 75 4.44 11.12 -1.19
C LEU A 75 4.99 11.70 0.12
N GLU A 76 5.33 12.98 0.13
CA GLU A 76 5.89 13.65 1.31
C GLU A 76 4.91 13.61 2.48
N LYS A 77 3.67 14.06 2.25
CA LYS A 77 2.63 14.05 3.27
C LYS A 77 2.32 12.65 3.78
N LEU A 78 2.20 11.68 2.87
CA LEU A 78 1.92 10.29 3.23
C LEU A 78 3.06 9.68 4.06
N SER A 79 4.31 9.98 3.74
CA SER A 79 5.48 9.56 4.53
C SER A 79 5.39 10.08 5.96
N ASP A 80 5.15 11.38 6.12
CA ASP A 80 5.10 12.04 7.44
C ASP A 80 3.92 11.56 8.29
N SER A 81 2.73 11.47 7.69
CA SER A 81 1.51 11.02 8.37
C SER A 81 1.57 9.55 8.76
N THR A 82 2.13 8.68 7.90
CA THR A 82 2.25 7.24 8.19
C THR A 82 3.20 6.96 9.35
N ALA A 83 4.25 7.76 9.53
CA ALA A 83 5.20 7.58 10.61
C ALA A 83 4.59 7.77 12.02
N ASN A 84 3.49 8.52 12.13
CA ASN A 84 2.84 8.87 13.40
C ASN A 84 1.42 8.29 13.53
N GLU A 85 0.92 7.56 12.54
CA GLU A 85 -0.46 7.06 12.57
C GLU A 85 -0.61 5.89 13.55
N GLN A 86 -1.66 5.95 14.35
CA GLN A 86 -2.00 4.96 15.37
C GLN A 86 -3.32 4.26 15.06
N ASP A 87 -4.19 4.89 14.25
CA ASP A 87 -5.45 4.30 13.85
C ASP A 87 -5.26 3.21 12.79
N ILE A 88 -5.66 1.98 13.13
CA ILE A 88 -5.51 0.80 12.27
C ILE A 88 -6.24 0.98 10.93
N THR A 89 -7.40 1.64 10.92
CA THR A 89 -8.18 1.82 9.69
C THR A 89 -7.48 2.79 8.76
N THR A 90 -7.04 3.95 9.25
CA THR A 90 -6.26 4.91 8.46
C THR A 90 -4.95 4.30 7.98
N ALA A 91 -4.22 3.57 8.84
CA ALA A 91 -2.97 2.92 8.48
C ALA A 91 -3.14 1.91 7.33
N LYS A 92 -4.20 1.09 7.34
CA LYS A 92 -4.51 0.19 6.22
C LYS A 92 -4.68 0.96 4.90
N SER A 93 -5.44 2.06 4.92
CA SER A 93 -5.68 2.88 3.73
C SER A 93 -4.38 3.54 3.24
N PHE A 94 -3.55 4.05 4.13
CA PHE A 94 -2.21 4.55 3.79
C PHE A 94 -1.33 3.48 3.14
N ILE A 95 -1.25 2.27 3.70
CA ILE A 95 -0.46 1.16 3.14
C ILE A 95 -0.96 0.79 1.74
N GLN A 96 -2.29 0.77 1.53
CA GLN A 96 -2.89 0.48 0.23
C GLN A 96 -2.62 1.59 -0.79
N ILE A 97 -2.69 2.86 -0.40
CA ILE A 97 -2.25 3.99 -1.24
C ILE A 97 -0.78 3.81 -1.60
N THR A 98 0.07 3.51 -0.62
CA THR A 98 1.50 3.33 -0.86
C THR A 98 1.78 2.17 -1.82
N THR A 99 1.01 1.09 -1.72
CA THR A 99 1.09 -0.05 -2.65
C THR A 99 0.85 0.38 -4.10
N ILE A 100 -0.03 1.36 -4.34
CA ILE A 100 -0.30 1.90 -5.68
C ILE A 100 0.81 2.86 -6.12
N ILE A 101 1.24 3.79 -5.25
CA ILE A 101 2.23 4.83 -5.62
C ILE A 101 3.65 4.30 -5.73
N TYR A 102 4.03 3.26 -4.96
CA TYR A 102 5.40 2.77 -4.89
C TYR A 102 6.02 2.49 -6.27
N PRO A 103 5.42 1.64 -7.14
CA PRO A 103 5.96 1.42 -8.49
C PRO A 103 5.99 2.70 -9.34
N ILE A 104 5.02 3.60 -9.17
CA ILE A 104 4.91 4.85 -9.93
C ILE A 104 6.09 5.78 -9.58
N VAL A 105 6.32 6.00 -8.29
CA VAL A 105 7.41 6.83 -7.78
C VAL A 105 8.76 6.17 -8.07
N PHE A 106 8.89 4.86 -7.89
CA PHE A 106 10.11 4.12 -8.21
C PHE A 106 10.51 4.31 -9.68
N ARG A 107 9.57 4.14 -10.60
CA ARG A 107 9.79 4.40 -12.04
C ARG A 107 10.20 5.84 -12.30
N HIS A 108 9.56 6.79 -11.63
CA HIS A 108 9.92 8.20 -11.77
C HIS A 108 11.37 8.45 -11.31
N VAL A 109 11.78 7.92 -10.16
CA VAL A 109 13.16 8.05 -9.64
C VAL A 109 14.16 7.38 -10.58
N ALA A 110 13.87 6.19 -11.12
CA ALA A 110 14.75 5.49 -12.06
C ALA A 110 15.03 6.32 -13.35
N ASN A 111 14.04 7.10 -13.79
CA ASN A 111 14.17 7.99 -14.93
C ASN A 111 14.74 9.38 -14.56
N ASN A 112 14.86 9.70 -13.27
CA ASN A 112 15.24 11.02 -12.76
C ASN A 112 16.27 10.88 -11.62
N PRO A 113 17.55 10.65 -11.93
CA PRO A 113 18.61 10.39 -10.93
C PRO A 113 18.82 11.50 -9.89
N GLN A 114 18.39 12.73 -10.18
CA GLN A 114 18.45 13.88 -9.28
C GLN A 114 17.36 13.87 -8.18
N SER A 115 16.40 12.94 -8.23
CA SER A 115 15.22 12.90 -7.34
C SER A 115 15.51 12.34 -5.95
N MET A 116 16.59 12.81 -5.30
CA MET A 116 17.06 12.32 -4.00
C MET A 116 16.01 12.48 -2.89
N LYS A 117 15.29 13.62 -2.85
CA LYS A 117 14.23 13.85 -1.87
C LYS A 117 13.09 12.84 -2.02
N LEU A 118 12.67 12.56 -3.25
CA LEU A 118 11.59 11.59 -3.52
C LEU A 118 12.01 10.17 -3.10
N TRP A 119 13.24 9.77 -3.44
CA TRP A 119 13.76 8.46 -3.05
C TRP A 119 13.86 8.30 -1.53
N LYS A 120 14.31 9.35 -0.83
CA LYS A 120 14.35 9.37 0.62
C LYS A 120 12.96 9.20 1.23
N ASN A 121 11.98 10.02 0.81
CA ASN A 121 10.61 9.93 1.32
C ASN A 121 9.99 8.55 1.04
N LEU A 122 10.25 7.97 -0.12
CA LEU A 122 9.77 6.63 -0.45
C LEU A 122 10.40 5.54 0.44
N SER A 123 11.68 5.69 0.78
CA SER A 123 12.41 4.78 1.66
C SER A 123 11.97 4.90 3.12
N ASP A 124 11.73 6.12 3.58
CA ASP A 124 11.21 6.42 4.92
C ASP A 124 9.79 5.86 5.08
N LEU A 125 8.91 6.09 4.10
CA LEU A 125 7.55 5.56 4.06
C LEU A 125 7.53 4.02 4.04
N LYS A 126 8.37 3.38 3.22
CA LYS A 126 8.53 1.91 3.20
C LYS A 126 8.92 1.39 4.59
N SER A 127 9.91 2.03 5.23
CA SER A 127 10.36 1.67 6.57
C SER A 127 9.25 1.83 7.62
N ALA A 128 8.45 2.90 7.53
CA ALA A 128 7.31 3.11 8.40
C ALA A 128 6.25 2.00 8.24
N ILE A 129 5.91 1.64 7.00
CA ILE A 129 4.93 0.57 6.72
C ILE A 129 5.38 -0.78 7.26
N LEU A 130 6.66 -1.12 7.11
CA LEU A 130 7.18 -2.41 7.57
C LEU A 130 7.17 -2.56 9.10
N ARG A 131 7.03 -1.46 9.87
CA ARG A 131 6.81 -1.51 11.33
C ARG A 131 5.41 -2.00 11.69
N PHE A 132 4.41 -1.74 10.85
CA PHE A 132 3.04 -2.22 11.06
C PHE A 132 2.88 -3.73 10.82
N TRP A 133 3.88 -4.39 10.22
CA TRP A 133 3.81 -5.82 9.93
C TRP A 133 3.68 -6.67 11.20
N ASP A 134 4.34 -6.26 12.28
CA ASP A 134 4.36 -6.96 13.57
C ASP A 134 3.32 -6.39 14.55
N ALA A 135 2.50 -5.44 14.12
CA ALA A 135 1.47 -4.84 14.96
C ALA A 135 0.24 -5.76 15.10
N GLU A 136 -0.52 -5.56 16.17
CA GLU A 136 -1.75 -6.31 16.42
C GLU A 136 -2.81 -5.96 15.35
N GLY A 137 -3.21 -6.96 14.55
CA GLY A 137 -4.29 -6.82 13.57
C GLY A 137 -4.03 -7.54 12.26
N GLU A 138 -4.73 -8.66 12.05
CA GLU A 138 -4.58 -9.50 10.85
C GLU A 138 -4.74 -8.71 9.53
N GLY A 139 -5.72 -7.78 9.49
CA GLY A 139 -5.95 -6.96 8.30
C GLY A 139 -4.79 -6.02 7.96
N LEU A 140 -4.05 -5.56 8.97
CA LEU A 140 -2.88 -4.70 8.78
C LEU A 140 -1.71 -5.53 8.26
N ARG A 141 -1.48 -6.71 8.84
CA ARG A 141 -0.49 -7.69 8.36
C ARG A 141 -0.72 -8.06 6.89
N ILE A 142 -1.96 -8.34 6.49
CA ILE A 142 -2.32 -8.62 5.08
C ILE A 142 -1.98 -7.43 4.17
N CYS A 143 -2.28 -6.20 4.59
CA CYS A 143 -1.94 -5.01 3.81
C CYS A 143 -0.41 -4.85 3.68
N CYS A 144 0.35 -5.08 4.74
CA CYS A 144 1.81 -5.07 4.73
C CYS A 144 2.38 -6.14 3.78
N VAL A 145 1.85 -7.37 3.81
CA VAL A 145 2.23 -8.45 2.88
C VAL A 145 2.01 -8.03 1.43
N LYS A 146 0.83 -7.48 1.11
CA LYS A 146 0.52 -6.98 -0.24
C LYS A 146 1.47 -5.87 -0.67
N PHE A 147 1.81 -4.95 0.24
CA PHE A 147 2.79 -3.92 -0.02
C PHE A 147 4.18 -4.49 -0.29
N ALA A 148 4.68 -5.43 0.54
CA ALA A 148 5.98 -6.05 0.32
C ALA A 148 6.04 -6.84 -0.98
N GLN A 149 4.99 -7.55 -1.37
CA GLN A 149 4.92 -8.19 -2.70
C GLN A 149 5.16 -7.16 -3.83
N ARG A 150 4.60 -5.96 -3.69
CA ARG A 150 4.80 -4.89 -4.67
C ARG A 150 6.22 -4.33 -4.65
N VAL A 151 6.82 -4.18 -3.46
CA VAL A 151 8.22 -3.77 -3.30
C VAL A 151 9.16 -4.80 -3.93
N ILE A 152 8.97 -6.09 -3.62
CA ILE A 152 9.75 -7.20 -4.18
C ILE A 152 9.69 -7.18 -5.70
N THR A 153 8.50 -7.03 -6.28
CA THR A 153 8.34 -6.97 -7.74
C THR A 153 9.16 -5.83 -8.37
N ALA A 154 9.10 -4.64 -7.77
CA ALA A 154 9.82 -3.45 -8.24
C ALA A 154 11.34 -3.53 -8.03
N GLN A 155 11.79 -4.17 -6.95
CA GLN A 155 13.19 -4.28 -6.55
C GLN A 155 13.85 -5.60 -6.99
N SER A 156 13.17 -6.44 -7.76
CA SER A 156 13.74 -7.66 -8.35
C SER A 156 14.00 -7.47 -9.84
N LEU A 157 14.90 -8.28 -10.40
CA LEU A 157 15.05 -8.39 -11.85
C LEU A 157 13.77 -9.00 -12.44
N GLY A 158 13.22 -8.33 -13.45
CA GLY A 158 12.03 -8.81 -14.15
C GLY A 158 12.34 -10.01 -15.05
N SER A 159 11.29 -10.68 -15.54
CA SER A 159 11.45 -11.78 -16.50
C SER A 159 12.28 -11.36 -17.72
N LYS A 160 13.26 -12.19 -18.10
CA LYS A 160 14.03 -12.04 -19.34
C LYS A 160 13.24 -12.51 -20.58
N ASP A 161 12.16 -13.27 -20.41
CA ASP A 161 11.27 -13.65 -21.51
C ASP A 161 10.24 -12.51 -21.74
N PRO A 162 10.29 -11.81 -22.90
CA PRO A 162 9.38 -10.71 -23.21
C PRO A 162 7.90 -11.13 -23.28
N ARG A 163 7.61 -12.42 -23.47
CA ARG A 163 6.22 -12.93 -23.50
C ARG A 163 5.59 -12.97 -22.11
N LEU A 164 6.42 -13.09 -21.09
CA LEU A 164 6.01 -13.09 -19.67
C LEU A 164 6.12 -11.70 -19.05
N ALA A 165 6.72 -10.73 -19.75
CA ALA A 165 6.89 -9.38 -19.26
C ALA A 165 5.56 -8.60 -19.38
N ASN A 166 4.91 -8.38 -18.25
CA ASN A 166 3.82 -7.42 -18.17
C ASN A 166 4.38 -6.00 -18.29
N LYS A 167 3.96 -5.26 -19.33
CA LYS A 167 4.45 -3.90 -19.60
C LYS A 167 4.12 -2.90 -18.48
N GLU A 168 3.08 -3.19 -17.69
CA GLU A 168 2.67 -2.33 -16.60
C GLU A 168 3.53 -2.50 -15.34
N ASP A 169 4.24 -3.64 -15.23
CA ASP A 169 5.03 -3.97 -14.06
C ASP A 169 6.39 -3.25 -14.05
N VAL A 170 6.72 -2.72 -12.89
CA VAL A 170 8.00 -2.08 -12.60
C VAL A 170 8.91 -3.14 -12.00
N SER A 171 10.17 -3.15 -12.42
CA SER A 171 11.23 -4.04 -11.94
C SER A 171 12.58 -3.36 -12.10
N LEU A 172 13.66 -3.94 -11.60
CA LEU A 172 15.01 -3.39 -11.77
C LEU A 172 15.44 -3.24 -13.25
N ASN A 173 14.76 -3.90 -14.19
CA ASN A 173 15.07 -3.80 -15.62
C ASN A 173 14.90 -2.38 -16.20
N ILE A 174 14.20 -1.47 -15.50
CA ILE A 174 14.05 -0.08 -15.93
C ILE A 174 15.16 0.83 -15.41
N VAL A 175 15.98 0.35 -14.48
CA VAL A 175 17.06 1.13 -13.87
C VAL A 175 18.25 1.13 -14.83
N ILE A 176 18.76 2.31 -15.13
CA ILE A 176 19.98 2.45 -15.94
C ILE A 176 21.20 1.99 -15.14
N ALA A 177 22.24 1.53 -15.85
CA ALA A 177 23.52 1.21 -15.22
C ALA A 177 24.07 2.42 -14.45
N ASP A 178 24.70 2.15 -13.29
CA ASP A 178 25.33 3.16 -12.42
C ASP A 178 24.37 4.26 -11.90
N HIS A 179 23.10 3.92 -11.65
CA HIS A 179 22.14 4.86 -11.06
C HIS A 179 22.58 5.31 -9.65
N PRO A 180 22.71 6.62 -9.35
CA PRO A 180 23.32 7.12 -8.11
C PRO A 180 22.49 6.85 -6.84
N LEU A 181 21.17 6.68 -6.99
CA LEU A 181 20.25 6.44 -5.87
C LEU A 181 19.76 4.99 -5.78
N LEU A 182 19.74 4.25 -6.89
CA LEU A 182 19.07 2.96 -7.02
C LEU A 182 20.13 1.89 -7.23
N ILE A 183 20.77 1.48 -6.14
CA ILE A 183 21.83 0.48 -6.17
C ILE A 183 21.20 -0.90 -6.28
N GLU A 184 21.23 -1.50 -7.48
CA GLU A 184 20.56 -2.77 -7.77
C GLU A 184 20.88 -3.89 -6.77
N ARG A 185 22.16 -4.02 -6.38
CA ARG A 185 22.60 -5.03 -5.41
C ARG A 185 21.86 -4.87 -4.08
N ASP A 186 21.76 -3.65 -3.57
CA ASP A 186 21.20 -3.37 -2.26
C ASP A 186 19.66 -3.50 -2.30
N LEU A 187 19.03 -3.04 -3.38
CA LEU A 187 17.59 -3.20 -3.63
C LEU A 187 17.20 -4.68 -3.76
N ASN A 188 17.97 -5.46 -4.51
CA ASN A 188 17.70 -6.88 -4.67
C ASN A 188 17.90 -7.64 -3.35
N ALA A 189 18.92 -7.29 -2.55
CA ALA A 189 19.11 -7.87 -1.23
C ALA A 189 17.92 -7.58 -0.29
N GLU A 190 17.40 -6.35 -0.30
CA GLU A 190 16.20 -5.97 0.43
C GLU A 190 14.96 -6.77 -0.03
N ALA A 191 14.78 -6.93 -1.34
CA ALA A 191 13.70 -7.73 -1.91
C ALA A 191 13.75 -9.19 -1.45
N GLN A 192 14.94 -9.80 -1.43
CA GLN A 192 15.12 -11.17 -0.93
C GLN A 192 14.76 -11.28 0.56
N ALA A 193 15.19 -10.33 1.39
CA ALA A 193 14.85 -10.32 2.81
C ALA A 193 13.32 -10.19 3.05
N LEU A 194 12.62 -9.38 2.24
CA LEU A 194 11.16 -9.28 2.29
C LEU A 194 10.48 -10.57 1.83
N LEU A 195 11.03 -11.24 0.81
CA LEU A 195 10.52 -12.52 0.32
C LEU A 195 10.63 -13.61 1.38
N ASP A 196 11.80 -13.73 2.02
CA ASP A 196 12.02 -14.67 3.12
C ASP A 196 11.02 -14.43 4.26
N ARG A 197 10.79 -13.16 4.62
CA ARG A 197 9.78 -12.80 5.62
C ARG A 197 8.36 -13.23 5.23
N ILE A 198 7.97 -13.07 3.97
CA ILE A 198 6.66 -13.54 3.47
C ILE A 198 6.56 -15.06 3.57
N ILE A 199 7.62 -15.79 3.17
CA ILE A 199 7.64 -17.26 3.25
C ILE A 199 7.44 -17.73 4.70
N LEU A 200 8.08 -17.07 5.67
CA LEU A 200 7.87 -17.37 7.08
C LEU A 200 6.42 -17.18 7.51
N VAL A 201 5.78 -16.07 7.13
CA VAL A 201 4.35 -15.83 7.42
C VAL A 201 3.45 -16.91 6.80
N LEU A 202 3.78 -17.41 5.61
CA LEU A 202 3.02 -18.50 4.97
C LEU A 202 3.22 -19.86 5.64
N GLN A 203 4.38 -20.07 6.27
CA GLN A 203 4.70 -21.29 7.02
C GLN A 203 4.12 -21.27 8.45
N GLU A 204 3.74 -20.11 8.97
CA GLU A 204 3.04 -19.99 10.25
C GLU A 204 1.77 -20.86 10.22
N ARG A 205 1.77 -21.94 10.99
CA ARG A 205 0.58 -22.77 11.14
C ARG A 205 -0.48 -21.99 11.91
N PRO A 206 -1.72 -21.90 11.40
CA PRO A 206 -2.78 -21.27 12.16
C PRO A 206 -3.09 -22.09 13.42
N ALA A 207 -3.37 -21.42 14.54
CA ALA A 207 -3.60 -22.05 15.84
C ALA A 207 -4.75 -23.08 15.86
N TYR A 208 -5.70 -23.01 14.91
CA TYR A 208 -6.78 -23.99 14.76
C TYR A 208 -6.33 -25.32 14.12
N ALA A 209 -5.09 -25.41 13.62
CA ALA A 209 -4.51 -26.65 13.11
C ALA A 209 -4.03 -27.59 14.22
N ASN A 210 -4.27 -27.26 15.50
CA ASN A 210 -4.15 -28.21 16.60
C ASN A 210 -5.46 -29.01 16.72
N PRO A 211 -5.52 -30.29 16.27
CA PRO A 211 -6.74 -31.10 16.32
C PRO A 211 -7.27 -31.32 17.74
N SER A 212 -6.47 -31.06 18.77
CA SER A 212 -6.89 -31.14 20.18
C SER A 212 -7.69 -29.93 20.68
N ALA A 213 -7.72 -28.82 19.94
CA ALA A 213 -8.41 -27.58 20.31
C ALA A 213 -9.77 -27.40 19.61
N LEU A 214 -10.20 -28.37 18.80
CA LEU A 214 -11.46 -28.32 18.09
C LEU A 214 -12.58 -28.99 18.93
N PRO A 215 -13.69 -28.30 19.23
CA PRO A 215 -14.77 -28.83 20.06
C PRO A 215 -15.50 -30.04 19.44
N TRP A 216 -15.24 -30.37 18.19
CA TRP A 216 -15.86 -31.48 17.48
C TRP A 216 -15.01 -32.77 17.46
N SER A 217 -13.85 -32.80 18.12
CA SER A 217 -12.94 -33.98 18.12
C SER A 217 -13.51 -35.24 18.80
N VAL A 218 -14.73 -35.19 19.32
CA VAL A 218 -15.46 -36.34 19.89
C VAL A 218 -16.42 -36.99 18.88
N ALA A 219 -16.57 -36.46 17.66
CA ALA A 219 -17.55 -36.96 16.68
C ALA A 219 -16.94 -37.54 15.39
N ALA A 220 -15.69 -38.01 15.43
CA ALA A 220 -15.00 -38.54 14.25
C ALA A 220 -15.18 -40.04 13.99
N ASP A 221 -16.20 -40.69 14.56
CA ASP A 221 -16.51 -42.10 14.25
C ASP A 221 -17.55 -42.29 13.14
N ASN A 222 -18.11 -41.23 12.58
CA ASN A 222 -18.98 -41.31 11.41
C ASN A 222 -19.00 -39.98 10.66
N LEU A 223 -18.15 -39.78 9.65
CA LEU A 223 -18.45 -38.97 8.46
C LEU A 223 -17.29 -38.98 7.45
N ILE A 224 -17.56 -39.66 6.32
CA ILE A 224 -17.09 -39.44 4.94
C ILE A 224 -15.65 -38.90 4.79
N VAL A 225 -14.75 -39.82 4.50
CA VAL A 225 -13.42 -39.54 3.95
C VAL A 225 -13.57 -38.96 2.54
N ILE A 226 -13.46 -37.64 2.37
CA ILE A 226 -13.15 -37.06 1.07
C ILE A 226 -11.64 -37.19 0.89
N ARG A 227 -11.20 -38.24 0.20
CA ARG A 227 -9.83 -38.34 -0.31
C ARG A 227 -9.70 -37.37 -1.48
N TYR A 228 -8.86 -36.34 -1.32
CA TYR A 228 -8.29 -35.66 -2.47
C TYR A 228 -7.17 -36.53 -3.03
N SER A 229 -7.41 -37.14 -4.18
CA SER A 229 -6.38 -37.72 -5.04
C SER A 229 -5.88 -36.65 -6.01
N TRP A 230 -4.57 -36.58 -6.16
CA TRP A 230 -3.84 -35.72 -7.10
C TRP A 230 -4.22 -35.98 -8.56
#